data_AF-A0A957ZBP8-F1
#
_entry.id   AF-A0A957ZBP8-F1
#
_cell.length_a   1.000
_cell.length_b   1.000
_cell.length_c   1.000
_cell.angle_alpha   90.00
_cell.angle_beta   90.00
_cell.angle_gamma   90.00
#
_symmetry.space_group_name_H-M   'P 1'
#
loop_
_entity.id
_entity.type
_entity.pdbx_description
1 polymer ?
#
loop_
_entity_poly.entity_id
_entity_poly.type
_entity_poly.pdbx_seq_one_letter_code
_entity_poly.pdbx_strand_id
1 'polypeptide(L)'
;MVDTLLNVLWFLGIFFVGILIWAALSPFETMGWWAGWFGDTIYEEPVPSDGLLRRVHHDTTSYVLFLSGVGRTSSETLSHRERVFLEHLAHVAAKTVIIDDVFPYSVNNLSLTAQPIFARFWRRALQWKQHGPRFAGNLINLRNIFQILISIDKRYGPMYNQGVAEVLFHGLLRYNYRPE
;
A
#
# COMPACT_ATOMS: atom_id res chain seq x y z
N MET A 1 -18.80 -37.85 13.74
CA MET A 1 -17.56 -37.65 12.94
C MET A 1 -17.89 -37.10 11.55
N VAL A 2 -18.86 -37.68 10.83
CA VAL A 2 -19.33 -37.18 9.52
C VAL A 2 -19.94 -35.77 9.62
N ASP A 3 -20.77 -35.50 10.64
CA ASP A 3 -21.36 -34.16 10.84
C ASP A 3 -20.30 -33.08 11.13
N THR A 4 -19.25 -33.45 11.86
CA THR A 4 -18.12 -32.57 12.15
C THR A 4 -17.34 -32.24 10.87
N LEU A 5 -17.11 -33.22 10.00
CA LEU A 5 -16.45 -33.03 8.71
C LEU A 5 -17.29 -32.15 7.77
N LEU A 6 -18.60 -32.40 7.69
CA LEU A 6 -19.51 -31.63 6.86
C LEU A 6 -19.57 -30.16 7.30
N ASN A 7 -19.62 -29.91 8.61
CA ASN A 7 -19.58 -28.56 9.17
C ASN A 7 -18.28 -27.83 8.82
N VAL A 8 -17.12 -28.51 8.94
CA VAL A 8 -15.83 -27.92 8.57
C VAL A 8 -15.80 -27.56 7.08
N LEU A 9 -16.27 -28.45 6.20
CA LEU A 9 -16.35 -28.18 4.76
C LEU A 9 -17.28 -27.00 4.44
N TRP A 10 -18.42 -26.89 5.15
CA TRP A 10 -19.32 -25.75 5.01
C TRP A 10 -18.67 -24.44 5.40
N PHE A 11 -17.98 -24.38 6.54
CA PHE A 11 -17.27 -23.17 6.97
C PHE A 11 -16.15 -22.79 6.00
N LEU A 12 -15.41 -23.77 5.49
CA LEU A 12 -14.39 -23.54 4.46
C LEU A 12 -15.01 -23.02 3.15
N GLY A 13 -16.16 -23.57 2.74
CA GLY A 13 -16.90 -23.12 1.57
C GLY A 13 -17.37 -21.68 1.70
N ILE A 14 -17.99 -21.33 2.84
CA ILE A 14 -18.42 -19.96 3.14
C ILE A 14 -17.22 -18.99 3.15
N PHE A 15 -16.12 -19.39 3.78
CA PHE A 15 -14.90 -18.60 3.82
C PHE A 15 -14.34 -18.35 2.40
N PHE A 16 -14.28 -19.38 1.57
CA PHE A 16 -13.81 -19.27 0.19
C PHE A 16 -14.71 -18.38 -0.66
N VAL A 17 -16.03 -18.54 -0.56
CA VAL A 17 -17.01 -17.66 -1.24
C VAL A 17 -16.83 -16.21 -0.77
N GLY A 18 -16.60 -15.98 0.52
CA GLY A 18 -16.30 -14.66 1.07
C GLY A 18 -15.05 -14.02 0.44
N ILE A 19 -13.97 -14.80 0.27
CA ILE A 19 -12.76 -14.34 -0.44
C ILE A 19 -13.06 -13.99 -1.90
N LEU A 20 -13.85 -14.81 -2.60
CA LEU A 20 -14.21 -14.54 -4.00
C LEU A 20 -15.05 -13.28 -4.16
N ILE A 21 -16.04 -13.07 -3.28
CA ILE A 21 -16.83 -11.84 -3.27
C ILE A 21 -15.93 -10.64 -3.03
N TRP A 22 -14.99 -10.75 -2.09
CA TRP A 22 -14.08 -9.65 -1.81
C TRP A 22 -13.13 -9.37 -2.98
N ALA A 23 -12.60 -10.39 -3.63
CA ALA A 23 -11.80 -10.25 -4.84
C ALA A 23 -12.60 -9.62 -6.00
N ALA A 24 -13.89 -9.96 -6.14
CA ALA A 24 -14.76 -9.34 -7.14
C ALA A 24 -15.03 -7.86 -6.84
N LEU A 25 -15.05 -7.47 -5.56
CA LEU A 25 -15.26 -6.10 -5.14
C LEU A 25 -13.96 -5.27 -5.13
N SER A 26 -12.78 -5.87 -5.15
CA SER A 26 -11.52 -5.14 -5.04
C SER A 26 -11.27 -4.08 -6.12
N PRO A 27 -11.69 -4.25 -7.39
CA PRO A 27 -11.50 -3.23 -8.43
C PRO A 27 -12.39 -1.99 -8.24
N PHE A 28 -13.42 -2.02 -7.38
CA PHE A 28 -14.32 -0.88 -7.20
C PHE A 28 -13.60 0.38 -6.70
N GLU A 29 -12.55 0.22 -5.90
CA GLU A 29 -11.72 1.34 -5.45
C GLU A 29 -11.06 2.03 -6.66
N THR A 30 -10.44 1.25 -7.55
CA THR A 30 -9.82 1.73 -8.78
C THR A 30 -10.85 2.34 -9.74
N MET A 31 -11.98 1.67 -9.95
CA MET A 31 -13.04 2.15 -10.84
C MET A 31 -13.68 3.43 -10.32
N GLY A 32 -13.93 3.52 -9.01
CA GLY A 32 -14.50 4.71 -8.39
C GLY A 32 -13.54 5.90 -8.43
N TRP A 33 -12.23 5.66 -8.25
CA TRP A 33 -11.22 6.69 -8.46
C TRP A 33 -11.20 7.16 -9.91
N TRP A 34 -11.15 6.23 -10.88
CA TRP A 34 -11.17 6.55 -12.31
C TRP A 34 -12.44 7.29 -12.75
N ALA A 35 -13.58 6.98 -12.13
CA ALA A 35 -14.85 7.66 -12.36
C ALA A 35 -14.95 9.04 -11.67
N GLY A 36 -13.92 9.46 -10.93
CA GLY A 36 -13.87 10.74 -10.21
C GLY A 36 -14.68 10.77 -8.92
N TRP A 37 -15.21 9.64 -8.43
CA TRP A 37 -16.06 9.60 -7.23
C TRP A 37 -15.33 9.99 -5.95
N PHE A 38 -14.00 9.81 -5.92
CA PHE A 38 -13.16 10.12 -4.77
C PHE A 38 -12.32 11.40 -4.98
N GLY A 39 -12.53 12.11 -6.10
CA GLY A 39 -11.74 13.27 -6.50
C GLY A 39 -10.31 12.93 -6.94
N ASP A 40 -9.58 13.97 -7.38
CA ASP A 40 -8.24 13.85 -7.97
C ASP A 40 -7.12 14.11 -6.94
N THR A 41 -7.45 14.08 -5.65
CA THR A 41 -6.48 14.41 -4.60
C THR A 41 -5.54 13.25 -4.35
N ILE A 42 -4.25 13.48 -4.57
CA ILE A 42 -3.18 12.60 -4.08
C ILE A 42 -2.85 13.03 -2.66
N TYR A 43 -3.10 12.14 -1.71
CA TYR A 43 -2.96 12.47 -0.31
C TYR A 43 -1.51 12.36 0.15
N GLU A 44 -1.14 13.27 1.04
CA GLU A 44 0.15 13.27 1.69
C GLU A 44 -0.02 12.80 3.13
N GLU A 45 0.27 11.54 3.40
CA GLU A 45 0.31 11.06 4.77
C GLU A 45 1.71 11.35 5.34
N PRO A 46 1.83 12.20 6.38
CA PRO A 46 3.13 12.57 6.93
C PRO A 46 3.78 11.34 7.58
N VAL A 47 4.86 10.85 6.97
CA VAL A 47 5.74 9.86 7.58
C VAL A 47 6.79 10.63 8.40
N PRO A 48 6.98 10.33 9.69
CA PRO A 48 8.03 10.96 10.49
C PRO A 48 9.38 10.85 9.78
N SER A 49 10.08 11.96 9.58
CA SER A 49 11.44 11.93 9.04
C SER A 49 12.39 11.57 10.19
N ASP A 50 13.25 10.60 9.96
CA ASP A 50 14.40 10.28 10.82
C ASP A 50 15.60 11.21 10.54
N GLY A 51 15.42 12.17 9.62
CA GLY A 51 16.44 13.08 9.14
C GLY A 51 17.39 12.46 8.12
N LEU A 52 17.44 11.14 7.95
CA LEU A 52 18.31 10.46 6.98
C LEU A 52 17.60 10.30 5.63
N LEU A 53 16.34 9.87 5.66
CA LEU A 53 15.51 9.70 4.47
C LEU A 53 14.82 10.99 4.08
N ARG A 54 14.39 11.07 2.81
CA ARG A 54 13.58 12.19 2.28
C ARG A 54 14.25 13.57 2.44
N ARG A 55 15.58 13.58 2.57
CA ARG A 55 16.40 14.79 2.67
C ARG A 55 16.77 15.25 1.26
N VAL A 56 16.31 16.44 0.88
CA VAL A 56 16.71 17.06 -0.39
C VAL A 56 18.07 17.73 -0.22
N HIS A 57 19.02 17.36 -1.07
CA HIS A 57 20.36 17.97 -1.12
C HIS A 57 20.45 18.96 -2.28
N HIS A 58 21.21 20.05 -2.11
CA HIS A 58 21.44 21.01 -3.19
C HIS A 58 22.13 20.40 -4.41
N ASP A 59 22.91 19.35 -4.22
CA ASP A 59 23.62 18.60 -5.28
C ASP A 59 22.99 17.21 -5.52
N THR A 60 21.67 17.08 -5.31
CA THR A 60 20.94 15.84 -5.61
C THR A 60 21.14 15.45 -7.08
N THR A 61 21.61 14.22 -7.30
CA THR A 61 21.88 13.69 -8.65
C THR A 61 20.91 12.58 -9.05
N SER A 62 20.22 11.98 -8.08
CA SER A 62 19.35 10.83 -8.30
C SER A 62 18.25 10.74 -7.25
N TYR A 63 17.21 10.00 -7.61
CA TYR A 63 16.05 9.73 -6.77
C TYR A 63 15.82 8.23 -6.70
N VAL A 64 15.48 7.74 -5.51
CA VAL A 64 15.08 6.35 -5.30
C VAL A 64 13.71 6.34 -4.65
N LEU A 65 12.74 5.75 -5.33
CA LEU A 65 11.42 5.48 -4.74
C LEU A 65 11.41 4.07 -4.19
N PHE A 66 11.29 3.98 -2.87
CA PHE A 66 11.23 2.71 -2.18
C PHE A 66 9.78 2.23 -2.05
N LEU A 67 9.43 1.19 -2.81
CA LEU A 67 8.12 0.55 -2.76
C LEU A 67 8.21 -0.66 -1.82
N SER A 68 7.70 -0.49 -0.62
CA SER A 68 7.68 -1.57 0.37
C SER A 68 6.75 -2.70 -0.07
N GLY A 69 7.04 -3.91 0.41
CA GLY A 69 6.29 -5.10 0.03
C GLY A 69 4.84 -5.10 0.50
N VAL A 70 4.11 -6.15 0.13
CA VAL A 70 2.67 -6.36 0.41
C VAL A 70 2.30 -6.27 1.90
N GLY A 71 3.28 -6.32 2.79
CA GLY A 71 3.13 -6.14 4.23
C GLY A 71 3.06 -4.70 4.72
N ARG A 72 3.25 -3.66 3.90
CA ARG A 72 3.12 -2.26 4.35
C ARG A 72 1.68 -1.78 4.27
N THR A 73 1.24 -1.16 5.36
CA THR A 73 -0.18 -0.84 5.61
C THR A 73 -0.39 0.54 6.21
N SER A 74 0.67 1.10 6.80
CA SER A 74 0.78 2.48 7.27
C SER A 74 2.26 2.93 7.25
N SER A 75 2.48 4.21 7.51
CA SER A 75 3.81 4.81 7.71
C SER A 75 4.69 4.04 8.71
N GLU A 76 4.09 3.45 9.74
CA GLU A 76 4.77 2.76 10.85
C GLU A 76 5.09 1.28 10.59
N THR A 77 4.64 0.72 9.46
CA THR A 77 4.67 -0.74 9.24
C THR A 77 5.87 -1.27 8.47
N LEU A 78 6.88 -0.43 8.23
CA LEU A 78 8.15 -0.90 7.69
C LEU A 78 8.75 -1.97 8.59
N SER A 79 9.14 -3.09 8.00
CA SER A 79 9.84 -4.14 8.72
C SER A 79 11.21 -3.64 9.17
N HIS A 80 11.74 -4.23 10.24
CA HIS A 80 13.09 -3.91 10.72
C HIS A 80 14.16 -4.07 9.62
N ARG A 81 14.02 -5.08 8.76
CA ARG A 81 14.94 -5.32 7.64
C ARG A 81 14.88 -4.20 6.60
N GLU A 82 13.69 -3.75 6.23
CA GLU A 82 13.53 -2.64 5.28
C GLU A 82 14.09 -1.33 5.86
N ARG A 83 13.86 -1.07 7.16
CA ARG A 83 14.41 0.11 7.84
C ARG A 83 15.94 0.11 7.80
N VAL A 84 16.58 -0.99 8.23
CA VAL A 84 18.04 -1.11 8.22
C VAL A 84 18.60 -1.00 6.79
N PHE A 85 17.91 -1.59 5.81
CA PHE A 85 18.30 -1.46 4.40
C PHE A 85 18.26 0.00 3.93
N LEU A 86 17.19 0.72 4.22
CA LEU A 86 17.04 2.13 3.83
C LEU A 86 18.06 3.04 4.52
N GLU A 87 18.33 2.80 5.81
CA GLU A 87 19.37 3.52 6.57
C GLU A 87 20.75 3.30 5.94
N HIS A 88 21.12 2.05 5.64
CA HIS A 88 22.38 1.74 4.96
C HIS A 88 22.44 2.37 3.56
N LEU A 89 21.34 2.32 2.80
CA LEU A 89 21.28 2.94 1.48
C LEU A 89 21.49 4.46 1.56
N ALA A 90 20.88 5.13 2.54
CA ALA A 90 21.05 6.55 2.77
C ALA A 90 22.51 6.93 3.08
N HIS A 91 23.23 6.07 3.80
CA HIS A 91 24.65 6.28 4.09
C HIS A 91 25.55 6.11 2.87
N VAL A 92 25.26 5.15 1.99
CA VAL A 92 26.09 4.88 0.80
C VAL A 92 25.75 5.84 -0.36
N ALA A 93 24.50 6.26 -0.47
CA ALA A 93 23.99 7.09 -1.56
C ALA A 93 23.81 8.56 -1.16
N ALA A 94 24.90 9.22 -0.74
CA ALA A 94 24.87 10.56 -0.14
C ALA A 94 24.30 11.69 -1.02
N LYS A 95 24.18 11.47 -2.35
CA LYS A 95 23.62 12.44 -3.31
C LYS A 95 22.27 12.00 -3.89
N THR A 96 21.59 11.11 -3.19
CA THR A 96 20.35 10.49 -3.64
C THR A 96 19.24 10.80 -2.65
N VAL A 97 18.11 11.29 -3.14
CA VAL A 97 16.91 11.45 -2.32
C VAL A 97 16.17 10.12 -2.29
N ILE A 98 16.10 9.50 -1.12
CA ILE A 98 15.37 8.25 -0.91
C ILE A 98 13.98 8.61 -0.38
N ILE A 99 12.95 8.24 -1.16
CA ILE A 99 11.54 8.51 -0.89
C ILE A 99 10.87 7.20 -0.49
N ASP A 100 10.40 7.11 0.75
CA ASP A 100 9.77 5.90 1.29
C ASP A 100 8.31 6.13 1.74
N ASP A 101 7.77 7.32 1.55
CA ASP A 101 6.43 7.73 1.98
C ASP A 101 5.40 7.68 0.85
N VAL A 102 5.58 6.71 -0.04
CA VAL A 102 4.66 6.37 -1.11
C VAL A 102 4.04 5.00 -0.83
N PHE A 103 2.71 4.90 -0.99
CA PHE A 103 1.95 3.66 -0.81
C PHE A 103 1.67 2.99 -2.16
N PRO A 104 2.47 2.00 -2.59
CA PRO A 104 2.40 1.44 -3.95
C PRO A 104 1.11 0.68 -4.27
N TYR A 105 0.31 0.38 -3.24
CA TYR A 105 -0.94 -0.37 -3.35
C TYR A 105 -2.18 0.55 -3.24
N SER A 106 -2.03 1.84 -3.52
CA SER A 106 -3.06 2.86 -3.34
C SER A 106 -3.02 3.86 -4.49
N VAL A 107 -4.16 4.05 -5.18
CA VAL A 107 -4.26 4.96 -6.33
C VAL A 107 -4.26 6.44 -5.94
N ASN A 108 -4.48 6.76 -4.66
CA ASN A 108 -4.52 8.13 -4.14
C ASN A 108 -3.51 8.37 -3.01
N ASN A 109 -2.54 7.46 -2.85
CA ASN A 109 -1.51 7.51 -1.81
C ASN A 109 -2.04 7.53 -0.35
N LEU A 110 -3.28 7.12 -0.10
CA LEU A 110 -3.76 6.91 1.26
C LEU A 110 -3.37 5.53 1.79
N SER A 111 -2.90 5.48 3.05
CA SER A 111 -2.91 4.23 3.78
C SER A 111 -4.34 3.72 3.98
N LEU A 112 -4.48 2.42 4.16
CA LEU A 112 -5.77 1.77 4.47
C LEU A 112 -6.45 2.37 5.71
N THR A 113 -5.66 2.88 6.66
CA THR A 113 -6.15 3.48 7.90
C THR A 113 -6.66 4.90 7.76
N ALA A 114 -6.33 5.57 6.67
CA ALA A 114 -6.69 6.95 6.36
C ALA A 114 -7.80 7.07 5.30
N GLN A 115 -8.27 5.95 4.72
CA GLN A 115 -9.34 5.95 3.72
C GLN A 115 -10.68 6.45 4.29
N PRO A 116 -11.49 7.19 3.49
CA PRO A 116 -12.77 7.75 3.97
C PRO A 116 -13.79 6.65 4.33
N ILE A 117 -13.77 5.53 3.61
CA ILE A 117 -14.67 4.40 3.81
C ILE A 117 -13.86 3.24 4.42
N PHE A 118 -14.41 2.57 5.43
CA PHE A 118 -13.78 1.44 6.14
C PHE A 118 -12.48 1.73 6.92
N ALA A 119 -12.03 2.98 7.06
CA ALA A 119 -10.86 3.33 7.90
C ALA A 119 -10.91 2.72 9.31
N ARG A 120 -12.06 2.72 9.97
CA ARG A 120 -12.23 2.13 11.32
C ARG A 120 -11.96 0.63 11.33
N PHE A 121 -12.43 -0.08 10.30
CA PHE A 121 -12.18 -1.50 10.13
C PHE A 121 -10.69 -1.76 9.94
N TRP A 122 -10.04 -1.00 9.06
CA TRP A 122 -8.61 -1.14 8.80
C TRP A 122 -7.72 -0.76 9.98
N ARG A 123 -8.09 0.26 10.75
CA ARG A 123 -7.40 0.58 12.02
C ARG A 123 -7.48 -0.57 13.00
N ARG A 124 -8.62 -1.24 13.12
CA ARG A 124 -8.79 -2.41 13.99
C ARG A 124 -7.99 -3.62 13.46
N ALA A 125 -7.99 -3.84 12.15
CA ALA A 125 -7.16 -4.87 11.52
C ALA A 125 -5.66 -4.60 11.72
N LEU A 126 -5.23 -3.34 11.65
CA LEU A 126 -3.85 -2.93 11.93
C LEU A 126 -3.48 -3.15 13.41
N GLN A 127 -4.37 -2.78 14.35
CA GLN A 127 -4.17 -3.07 15.77
C GLN A 127 -4.00 -4.57 16.02
N TRP A 128 -4.80 -5.41 15.37
CA TRP A 128 -4.66 -6.87 15.46
C TRP A 128 -3.39 -7.39 14.78
N LYS A 129 -2.89 -6.74 13.73
CA LYS A 129 -1.61 -7.08 13.13
C LYS A 129 -0.43 -6.76 14.05
N GLN A 130 -0.50 -5.64 14.77
CA GLN A 130 0.57 -5.20 15.67
C GLN A 130 0.56 -5.94 17.02
N HIS A 131 -0.63 -6.23 17.57
CA HIS A 131 -0.79 -6.73 18.95
C HIS A 131 -1.58 -8.04 19.06
N GLY A 132 -2.12 -8.57 17.96
CA GLY A 132 -2.99 -9.74 17.93
C GLY A 132 -2.37 -11.00 17.30
N PRO A 133 -3.15 -12.09 17.16
CA PRO A 133 -2.67 -13.33 16.57
C PRO A 133 -2.31 -13.13 15.09
N ARG A 134 -1.19 -13.76 14.66
CA ARG A 134 -0.54 -13.58 13.34
C ARG A 134 -1.46 -13.54 12.12
N PHE A 135 -2.58 -14.26 12.16
CA PHE A 135 -3.52 -14.38 11.05
C PHE A 135 -4.28 -13.08 10.71
N ALA A 136 -4.43 -12.13 11.64
CA ALA A 136 -5.12 -10.87 11.36
C ALA A 136 -4.35 -9.96 10.38
N GLY A 137 -3.00 -10.04 10.39
CA GLY A 137 -2.16 -9.35 9.41
C GLY A 137 -2.33 -9.86 7.97
N ASN A 138 -2.79 -11.11 7.81
CA ASN A 138 -2.97 -11.72 6.49
C ASN A 138 -4.08 -11.06 5.67
N LEU A 139 -5.06 -10.44 6.34
CA LEU A 139 -6.13 -9.75 5.64
C LEU A 139 -5.59 -8.58 4.81
N ILE A 140 -4.69 -7.79 5.40
CA ILE A 140 -4.14 -6.64 4.68
C ILE A 140 -3.20 -7.10 3.56
N ASN A 141 -2.39 -8.14 3.82
CA ASN A 141 -1.55 -8.73 2.78
C ASN A 141 -2.42 -9.24 1.61
N LEU A 142 -3.55 -9.88 1.92
CA LEU A 142 -4.50 -10.36 0.90
C LEU A 142 -5.10 -9.21 0.10
N ARG A 143 -5.48 -8.10 0.75
CA ARG A 143 -5.92 -6.87 0.05
C ARG A 143 -4.83 -6.37 -0.90
N ASN A 144 -3.58 -6.25 -0.44
CA ASN A 144 -2.49 -5.76 -1.27
C ASN A 144 -2.15 -6.73 -2.42
N ILE A 145 -2.29 -8.05 -2.22
CA ILE A 145 -2.21 -9.04 -3.29
C ILE A 145 -3.29 -8.80 -4.34
N PHE A 146 -4.53 -8.51 -3.94
CA PHE A 146 -5.59 -8.18 -4.90
C PHE A 146 -5.27 -6.93 -5.72
N GLN A 147 -4.65 -5.91 -5.12
CA GLN A 147 -4.18 -4.74 -5.87
C GLN A 147 -3.14 -5.09 -6.94
N ILE A 148 -2.22 -6.00 -6.62
CA ILE A 148 -1.27 -6.55 -7.62
C ILE A 148 -2.00 -7.31 -8.72
N LEU A 149 -3.00 -8.12 -8.39
CA LEU A 149 -3.79 -8.84 -9.39
C LEU A 149 -4.57 -7.89 -10.30
N ILE A 150 -5.11 -6.79 -9.77
CA ILE A 150 -5.77 -5.71 -10.53
C ILE A 150 -4.78 -5.06 -11.50
N SER A 151 -3.56 -4.75 -11.03
CA SER A 151 -2.47 -4.18 -11.84
C SER A 151 -2.11 -5.05 -13.06
N ILE A 152 -2.21 -6.37 -12.91
CA ILE A 152 -1.92 -7.35 -13.98
C ILE A 152 -3.12 -7.56 -14.93
N ASP A 153 -4.35 -7.35 -14.46
CA ASP A 153 -5.56 -7.56 -15.27
C ASP A 153 -5.67 -6.50 -16.38
N LYS A 154 -5.85 -6.93 -17.63
CA LYS A 154 -5.90 -6.02 -18.80
C LYS A 154 -7.04 -5.00 -18.74
N ARG A 155 -8.13 -5.29 -18.02
CA ARG A 155 -9.32 -4.41 -17.95
C ARG A 155 -9.12 -3.27 -16.98
N TYR A 156 -8.45 -3.52 -15.85
CA TYR A 156 -8.31 -2.56 -14.76
C TYR A 156 -6.88 -2.03 -14.62
N GLY A 157 -5.88 -2.81 -15.04
CA GLY A 157 -4.46 -2.51 -14.94
C GLY A 157 -4.09 -1.14 -15.51
N PRO A 158 -4.54 -0.74 -16.72
CA PRO A 158 -4.23 0.59 -17.25
C PRO A 158 -4.68 1.74 -16.32
N MET A 159 -5.90 1.65 -15.76
CA MET A 159 -6.41 2.66 -14.82
C MET A 159 -5.63 2.64 -13.50
N TYR A 160 -5.43 1.44 -12.95
CA TYR A 160 -4.71 1.28 -11.69
C TYR A 160 -3.27 1.77 -11.77
N ASN A 161 -2.55 1.34 -12.81
CA ASN A 161 -1.14 1.65 -13.01
C ASN A 161 -0.93 3.14 -13.33
N GLN A 162 -1.88 3.78 -14.01
CA GLN A 162 -1.87 5.24 -14.19
C GLN A 162 -1.96 5.96 -12.83
N GLY A 163 -2.93 5.60 -11.97
CA GLY A 163 -3.06 6.20 -10.65
C GLY A 163 -1.82 5.98 -9.77
N VAL A 164 -1.26 4.77 -9.79
CA VAL A 164 0.00 4.49 -9.10
C VAL A 164 1.15 5.33 -9.69
N ALA A 165 1.24 5.48 -11.01
CA ALA A 165 2.27 6.30 -11.64
C ALA A 165 2.15 7.79 -11.23
N GLU A 166 0.94 8.32 -11.17
CA GLU A 166 0.66 9.68 -10.69
C GLU A 166 1.09 9.87 -9.24
N VAL A 167 0.79 8.89 -8.38
CA VAL A 167 1.24 8.88 -6.98
C VAL A 167 2.77 8.87 -6.86
N LEU A 168 3.45 8.03 -7.66
CA LEU A 168 4.92 7.97 -7.69
C LEU A 168 5.52 9.29 -8.17
N PHE A 169 4.96 9.86 -9.25
CA PHE A 169 5.43 11.11 -9.81
C PHE A 169 5.17 12.30 -8.88
N HIS A 170 4.01 12.34 -8.22
CA HIS A 170 3.72 13.32 -7.19
C HIS A 170 4.72 13.23 -6.01
N GLY A 171 5.09 12.01 -5.61
CA GLY A 171 6.14 11.77 -4.63
C GLY A 171 7.48 12.39 -5.05
N LEU A 172 7.89 12.23 -6.31
CA LEU A 172 9.09 12.87 -6.86
C LEU A 172 9.01 14.40 -6.79
N LEU A 173 7.91 14.98 -7.27
CA LEU A 173 7.72 16.43 -7.31
C LEU A 173 7.76 17.05 -5.90
N ARG A 174 7.19 16.38 -4.90
CA ARG A 174 7.24 16.80 -3.49
C ARG A 174 8.66 16.96 -2.97
N TYR A 175 9.60 16.20 -3.52
CA TYR A 175 11.03 16.24 -3.17
C TYR A 175 11.89 16.98 -4.20
N ASN A 176 11.30 17.99 -4.86
CA ASN A 176 11.96 18.91 -5.77
C ASN A 176 12.54 18.26 -7.04
N TYR A 177 12.04 17.09 -7.43
CA TYR A 177 12.34 16.57 -8.76
C TYR A 177 11.81 17.55 -9.83
N ARG A 178 12.65 17.83 -10.84
CA ARG A 178 12.28 18.68 -11.97
C ARG A 178 12.26 17.84 -13.24
N PRO A 179 11.08 17.52 -13.80
CA PRO A 179 11.02 16.97 -15.14
C PRO A 179 11.54 18.02 -16.14
N GLU A 180 12.33 17.57 -17.12
CA GLU A 180 12.80 18.42 -18.22
C GLU A 180 11.65 18.85 -19.14
#